data_AF-A0A0A7FTS0-F1
#
_entry.id   AF-A0A0A7FTS0-F1
#
_cell.length_a   1.000
_cell.length_b   1.000
_cell.length_c   1.000
_cell.angle_alpha   90.00
_cell.angle_beta   90.00
_cell.angle_gamma   90.00
#
_symmetry.space_group_name_H-M   'P 1'
#
loop_
_entity.id
_entity.type
_entity.pdbx_description
1 polymer ?
#
loop_
_entity_poly.entity_id
_entity_poly.type
_entity_poly.pdbx_seq_one_letter_code
_entity_poly.pdbx_strand_id
1 'polypeptide(L)'
;MKKYRQALIKRLLISIVTSPIFLIVYGISFYELYTLCKFGRRNHNISILFLCMLFFLGCLIYLLYKNTRELEYLPYGIINIYEFSSNGIKIVQEENLEVKFQDMKSFDINNKYVFITLKNKDILILNIINKTSEEKESIKNILKNNIKYSSFYNIKWTWVSILIIISITSFYGVRIYNSAINYNGRLAWFLADLRMRKNLNSNDNIIAQNPSEDNKVGYKDEANEREEYEEDENAPQIENKEAQEFYLSNKDGYALGVVGAALGSRSYALYETSDGGKTWDIINNDPFNGRMGGAIGITFINNKLGFIALSHSGGSYGELYRTDDGGASYKEVNFPEVKVKLTKEKTYNPFVLPGMPYGEGKELKVLVGQGSNGDYNGVCRALYESKDEGKTWKYVKEVPLNQLDQYNK
;
A
#
# COMPACT_ATOMS: atom_id res chain seq x y z
N MET A 1 3.73 34.67 30.36
CA MET A 1 3.66 33.20 30.19
C MET A 1 3.60 32.69 28.73
N LYS A 2 2.73 33.22 27.84
CA LYS A 2 2.59 32.69 26.46
C LYS A 2 3.89 32.70 25.62
N LYS A 3 4.66 33.80 25.67
CA LYS A 3 5.97 33.92 24.97
C LYS A 3 7.03 32.95 25.51
N TYR A 4 7.06 32.72 26.83
CA TYR A 4 7.94 31.74 27.49
C TYR A 4 7.66 30.33 26.94
N ARG A 5 6.39 29.90 26.97
CA ARG A 5 5.98 28.58 26.45
C ARG A 5 6.34 28.42 24.98
N GLN A 6 6.11 29.44 24.15
CA GLN A 6 6.48 29.38 22.73
C GLN A 6 8.00 29.22 22.51
N ALA A 7 8.83 29.96 23.26
CA ALA A 7 10.28 29.85 23.15
C ALA A 7 10.77 28.46 23.60
N LEU A 8 10.22 27.94 24.70
CA LEU A 8 10.55 26.62 25.24
C LEU A 8 10.13 25.47 24.33
N ILE A 9 8.88 25.48 23.83
CA ILE A 9 8.37 24.45 22.90
C ILE A 9 9.21 24.45 21.62
N LYS A 10 9.48 25.63 21.04
CA LYS A 10 10.32 25.75 19.84
C LYS A 10 11.71 25.16 20.06
N ARG A 11 12.30 25.44 21.23
CA ARG A 11 13.59 24.88 21.65
C ARG A 11 13.54 23.35 21.70
N LEU A 12 12.56 22.78 22.40
CA LEU A 12 12.43 21.33 22.54
C LEU A 12 12.19 20.62 21.20
N LEU A 13 11.33 21.19 20.36
CA LEU A 13 11.01 20.64 19.05
C LEU A 13 12.26 20.54 18.16
N ILE A 14 13.06 21.61 18.09
CA ILE A 14 14.31 21.61 17.30
C ILE A 14 15.26 20.52 17.83
N SER A 15 15.38 20.35 19.14
CA SER A 15 16.24 19.33 19.74
C SER A 15 15.80 17.90 19.42
N ILE A 16 14.49 17.64 19.34
CA ILE A 16 13.97 16.31 18.99
C ILE A 16 14.20 16.03 17.49
N VAL A 17 13.83 16.97 16.62
CA VAL A 17 13.86 16.76 15.16
C VAL A 17 15.30 16.68 14.61
N THR A 18 16.26 17.30 15.30
CA THR A 18 17.69 17.23 14.91
C THR A 18 18.46 16.07 15.54
N SER A 19 17.79 15.23 16.34
CA SER A 19 18.40 14.03 16.92
C SER A 19 18.69 12.98 15.84
N PRO A 20 19.88 12.35 15.82
CA PRO A 20 20.20 11.28 14.89
C PRO A 20 19.17 10.14 14.92
N ILE A 21 18.68 9.78 16.11
CA ILE A 21 17.66 8.72 16.28
C ILE A 21 16.36 9.13 15.57
N PHE A 22 15.93 10.38 15.73
CA PHE A 22 14.73 10.87 15.08
C PHE A 22 14.86 10.82 13.56
N LEU A 23 16.00 11.26 13.00
CA LEU A 23 16.26 11.22 11.56
C LEU A 23 16.27 9.79 11.00
N ILE A 24 16.85 8.83 11.73
CA ILE A 24 16.87 7.42 11.33
C ILE A 24 15.45 6.85 11.33
N VAL A 25 14.70 7.01 12.41
CA VAL A 25 13.31 6.53 12.50
C VAL A 25 12.43 7.21 11.45
N TYR A 26 12.66 8.50 11.19
CA TYR A 26 11.98 9.25 10.14
C TYR A 26 12.23 8.65 8.74
N GLY A 27 13.50 8.40 8.39
CA GLY A 27 13.86 7.75 7.14
C GLY A 27 13.26 6.36 6.99
N ILE A 28 13.36 5.52 8.03
CA ILE A 28 12.76 4.17 8.04
C ILE A 28 11.24 4.27 7.86
N SER A 29 10.56 5.17 8.58
CA SER A 29 9.11 5.32 8.48
C SER A 29 8.65 5.69 7.06
N PHE A 30 9.37 6.59 6.37
CA PHE A 30 9.07 6.96 4.99
C PHE A 30 9.40 5.85 3.99
N TYR A 31 10.49 5.11 4.20
CA TYR A 31 10.85 3.95 3.38
C TYR A 31 9.80 2.82 3.50
N GLU A 32 9.39 2.49 4.72
CA GLU A 32 8.38 1.48 4.99
C GLU A 32 7.00 1.90 4.47
N LEU A 33 6.64 3.18 4.63
CA LEU A 33 5.42 3.72 4.05
C LEU A 33 5.44 3.66 2.51
N TYR A 34 6.56 4.01 1.87
CA TYR A 34 6.73 3.89 0.42
C TYR A 34 6.60 2.45 -0.06
N THR A 35 7.30 1.52 0.59
CA THR A 35 7.26 0.10 0.21
C THR A 35 5.89 -0.52 0.47
N LEU A 36 5.18 -0.08 1.51
CA LEU A 36 3.79 -0.45 1.75
C LEU A 36 2.88 0.05 0.61
N CYS A 37 2.99 1.32 0.21
CA CYS A 37 2.21 1.86 -0.91
C CYS A 37 2.51 1.18 -2.24
N LYS A 38 3.78 0.84 -2.51
CA LYS A 38 4.21 0.27 -3.79
C LYS A 38 3.99 -1.23 -3.91
N PHE A 39 4.29 -2.00 -2.86
CA PHE A 39 4.33 -3.47 -2.91
C PHE A 39 3.29 -4.14 -2.02
N GLY A 40 2.62 -3.40 -1.13
CA GLY A 40 1.63 -3.94 -0.20
C GLY A 40 2.15 -5.09 0.68
N ARG A 41 3.43 -5.05 1.07
CA ARG A 41 4.09 -6.09 1.88
C ARG A 41 3.62 -6.03 3.34
N ARG A 42 2.50 -6.69 3.64
CA ARG A 42 1.71 -6.50 4.87
C ARG A 42 2.40 -6.90 6.17
N ASN A 43 2.95 -8.11 6.26
CA ASN A 43 3.27 -8.71 7.56
C ASN A 43 4.50 -8.09 8.27
N HIS A 44 5.50 -7.61 7.53
CA HIS A 44 6.69 -6.99 8.12
C HIS A 44 6.61 -5.46 8.17
N ASN A 45 6.17 -4.83 7.08
CA ASN A 45 6.23 -3.37 6.96
C ASN A 45 5.22 -2.67 7.88
N ILE A 46 4.04 -3.28 8.14
CA ILE A 46 3.05 -2.70 9.06
C ILE A 46 3.57 -2.72 10.50
N SER A 47 4.20 -3.81 10.93
CA SER A 47 4.77 -3.93 12.28
C SER A 47 5.87 -2.89 12.52
N ILE A 48 6.74 -2.66 11.53
CA ILE A 48 7.80 -1.63 11.61
C ILE A 48 7.18 -0.23 11.61
N LEU A 49 6.20 0.03 10.73
CA LEU A 49 5.53 1.33 10.68
C LEU A 49 4.81 1.62 12.00
N PHE A 50 4.17 0.63 12.61
CA PHE A 50 3.53 0.74 13.93
C PHE A 50 4.55 1.11 15.01
N LEU A 51 5.73 0.47 15.01
CA LEU A 51 6.81 0.82 15.92
C LEU A 51 7.31 2.26 15.73
N CYS A 52 7.45 2.71 14.47
CA CYS A 52 7.78 4.11 14.17
C CYS A 52 6.70 5.08 14.69
N MET A 53 5.42 4.74 14.52
CA MET A 53 4.30 5.55 15.00
C MET A 53 4.26 5.63 16.54
N LEU A 54 4.56 4.54 17.25
CA LEU A 54 4.73 4.56 18.71
C LEU A 54 5.89 5.45 19.15
N PHE A 55 7.01 5.45 18.42
CA PHE A 55 8.13 6.35 18.69
C PHE A 55 7.74 7.83 18.52
N PHE A 56 7.04 8.18 17.44
CA PHE A 56 6.55 9.55 17.22
C PHE A 56 5.51 9.96 18.28
N LEU A 57 4.63 9.03 18.66
CA LEU A 57 3.67 9.26 19.73
C LEU A 57 4.38 9.50 21.07
N GLY A 58 5.42 8.72 21.38
CA GLY A 58 6.27 8.94 22.56
C GLY A 58 6.95 10.31 22.54
N CYS A 59 7.48 10.75 21.39
CA CYS A 59 8.02 12.10 21.22
C CYS A 59 6.97 13.20 21.46
N LEU A 60 5.75 13.00 20.96
CA LEU A 60 4.63 13.91 21.16
C LEU A 60 4.20 13.96 22.63
N ILE A 61 4.05 12.80 23.28
CA ILE A 61 3.72 12.70 24.71
C ILE A 61 4.82 13.37 25.54
N TYR A 62 6.09 13.17 25.22
CA TYR A 62 7.20 13.86 25.89
C TYR A 62 7.11 15.38 25.73
N LEU A 63 6.79 15.89 24.53
CA LEU A 63 6.56 17.31 24.29
C LEU A 63 5.37 17.85 25.09
N LEU A 64 4.25 17.10 25.13
CA LEU A 64 3.04 17.47 25.87
C LEU A 64 3.29 17.44 27.37
N TYR A 65 3.89 16.37 27.87
CA TYR A 65 4.31 16.23 29.26
C TYR A 65 5.21 17.38 29.67
N LYS A 66 6.23 17.71 28.88
CA LYS A 66 7.11 18.83 29.21
C LYS A 66 6.41 20.18 29.10
N ASN A 67 5.45 20.31 28.19
CA ASN A 67 4.60 21.50 28.09
C ASN A 67 3.64 21.65 29.28
N THR A 68 3.22 20.57 29.92
CA THR A 68 2.32 20.57 31.09
C THR A 68 3.05 20.60 32.43
N ARG A 69 4.20 19.92 32.57
CA ARG A 69 4.95 19.81 33.84
C ARG A 69 5.77 21.03 34.24
N GLU A 70 6.02 21.98 33.34
CA GLU A 70 6.97 23.09 33.58
C GLU A 70 6.40 24.32 34.31
N LEU A 71 5.38 24.18 35.17
CA LEU A 71 4.82 25.32 35.91
C LEU A 71 4.84 25.20 37.44
N GLU A 72 5.29 24.06 37.98
CA GLU A 72 5.18 23.82 39.42
C GLU A 72 6.44 24.20 40.22
N TYR A 73 7.57 24.48 39.56
CA TYR A 73 8.88 24.70 40.24
C TYR A 73 9.67 25.95 39.81
N LEU A 74 9.20 26.76 38.86
CA LEU A 74 9.81 28.07 38.55
C LEU A 74 8.74 29.15 38.39
N PRO A 75 8.68 30.18 39.26
CA PRO A 75 7.71 31.28 39.16
C PRO A 75 7.88 32.15 37.91
N TYR A 76 9.03 32.09 37.26
CA TYR A 76 9.48 33.13 36.35
C TYR A 76 9.31 32.69 34.91
N GLY A 77 8.46 33.42 34.18
CA GLY A 77 8.44 33.36 32.72
C GLY A 77 9.76 33.88 32.13
N ILE A 78 9.67 34.71 31.09
CA ILE A 78 10.89 35.35 30.54
C ILE A 78 11.33 36.44 31.51
N ILE A 79 12.55 36.33 32.04
CA ILE A 79 13.15 37.30 32.97
C ILE A 79 13.65 38.50 32.17
N ASN A 80 13.11 39.69 32.44
CA ASN A 80 13.45 40.90 31.69
C ASN A 80 14.47 41.79 32.39
N ILE A 81 14.53 41.74 33.72
CA ILE A 81 15.40 42.59 34.53
C ILE A 81 16.19 41.68 35.47
N TYR A 82 17.50 41.65 35.27
CA TYR A 82 18.43 40.80 36.01
C TYR A 82 19.81 41.46 36.03
N GLU A 83 20.59 41.11 37.05
CA GLU A 83 21.96 41.58 37.24
C GLU A 83 22.88 40.39 37.54
N PHE A 84 24.08 40.41 36.97
CA PHE A 84 25.11 39.42 37.26
C PHE A 84 25.83 39.82 38.55
N SER A 85 25.87 38.90 39.52
CA SER A 85 26.68 39.04 40.72
C SER A 85 27.97 38.22 40.59
N SER A 86 28.85 38.30 41.58
CA SER A 86 30.03 37.44 41.67
C SER A 86 29.68 35.94 41.78
N ASN A 87 28.50 35.60 42.29
CA ASN A 87 28.12 34.22 42.62
C ASN A 87 26.94 33.68 41.80
N GLY A 88 26.27 34.51 40.99
CA GLY A 88 25.10 34.08 40.24
C GLY A 88 24.39 35.20 39.49
N ILE A 89 23.07 35.02 39.33
CA ILE A 89 22.20 35.95 38.63
C ILE A 89 21.10 36.37 39.59
N LYS A 90 21.04 37.68 39.88
CA LYS A 90 19.99 38.31 40.67
C LYS A 90 18.83 38.69 39.77
N ILE A 91 17.61 38.28 40.13
CA ILE A 91 16.39 38.64 39.40
C ILE A 91 15.79 39.86 40.07
N VAL A 92 15.84 41.03 39.42
CA VAL A 92 15.42 42.32 40.01
C VAL A 92 13.89 42.45 40.11
N GLN A 93 13.13 41.57 39.45
CA GLN A 93 11.66 41.59 39.46
C GLN A 93 11.05 41.12 40.80
N GLU A 94 11.80 40.46 41.67
CA GLU A 94 11.37 40.07 43.02
C GLU A 94 12.51 40.31 44.02
N GLU A 95 12.18 40.82 45.20
CA GLU A 95 13.17 41.08 46.25
C GLU A 95 13.87 39.77 46.69
N ASN A 96 15.21 39.77 46.64
CA ASN A 96 16.10 38.73 47.18
C ASN A 96 16.21 37.37 46.46
N LEU A 97 15.74 37.20 45.21
CA LEU A 97 15.96 35.94 44.49
C LEU A 97 17.27 35.95 43.66
N GLU A 98 18.24 35.13 44.08
CA GLU A 98 19.52 34.94 43.41
C GLU A 98 19.74 33.46 43.06
N VAL A 99 19.88 33.16 41.76
CA VAL A 99 20.21 31.82 41.27
C VAL A 99 21.72 31.70 41.16
N LYS A 100 22.32 30.80 41.96
CA LYS A 100 23.78 30.63 42.03
C LYS A 100 24.32 29.89 40.80
N PHE A 101 25.52 30.24 40.36
CA PHE A 101 26.18 29.54 39.24
C PHE A 101 26.38 28.04 39.53
N GLN A 102 26.57 27.67 40.80
CA GLN A 102 26.72 26.27 41.21
C GLN A 102 25.48 25.41 40.91
N ASP A 103 24.29 25.99 40.83
CA ASP A 103 23.04 25.29 40.53
C ASP A 103 22.78 25.20 39.01
N MET A 104 23.59 25.89 38.21
CA MET A 104 23.50 25.91 36.76
C MET A 104 24.34 24.78 36.16
N LYS A 105 23.75 24.02 35.24
CA LYS A 105 24.38 22.89 34.56
C LYS A 105 25.01 23.31 33.23
N SER A 106 24.27 24.05 32.42
CA SER A 106 24.72 24.50 31.11
C SER A 106 23.95 25.74 30.66
N PHE A 107 24.48 26.48 29.70
CA PHE A 107 23.77 27.59 29.07
C PHE A 107 23.92 27.58 27.55
N ASP A 108 22.94 28.21 26.90
CA ASP A 108 22.90 28.51 25.47
C ASP A 108 22.38 29.94 25.26
N ILE A 109 22.74 30.56 24.14
CA ILE A 109 22.40 31.96 23.86
C ILE A 109 22.07 32.15 22.38
N ASN A 110 21.00 32.90 22.10
CA ASN A 110 20.68 33.39 20.75
C ASN A 110 20.46 34.91 20.77
N ASN A 111 20.07 35.51 19.64
CA ASN A 111 19.93 36.97 19.56
C ASN A 111 18.82 37.57 20.45
N LYS A 112 17.92 36.75 21.00
CA LYS A 112 16.74 37.16 21.78
C LYS A 112 16.79 36.71 23.23
N TYR A 113 17.33 35.53 23.51
CA TYR A 113 17.26 34.90 24.82
C TYR A 113 18.56 34.20 25.21
N VAL A 114 18.84 34.18 26.51
CA VAL A 114 19.78 33.24 27.14
C VAL A 114 18.96 32.14 27.78
N PHE A 115 19.30 30.89 27.52
CA PHE A 115 18.70 29.71 28.12
C PHE A 115 19.70 29.07 29.07
N ILE A 116 19.36 28.99 30.35
CA ILE A 116 20.18 28.36 31.38
C ILE A 116 19.45 27.11 31.84
N THR A 117 20.11 25.95 31.78
CA THR A 117 19.60 24.69 32.31
C THR A 117 20.17 24.48 33.70
N LEU A 118 19.31 24.32 34.69
CA LEU A 118 19.66 24.07 36.08
C LEU A 118 19.93 22.57 36.31
N LYS A 119 20.62 22.23 37.39
CA LYS A 119 20.96 20.83 37.76
C LYS A 119 19.71 19.98 38.03
N ASN A 120 18.66 20.59 38.56
CA ASN A 120 17.34 19.96 38.73
C ASN A 120 16.55 19.79 37.41
N LYS A 121 17.15 20.14 36.26
CA LYS A 121 16.61 20.09 34.89
C LYS A 121 15.64 21.21 34.52
N ASP A 122 15.43 22.18 35.41
CA ASP A 122 14.63 23.36 35.10
C ASP A 122 15.37 24.32 34.15
N ILE A 123 14.61 25.22 33.50
CA ILE A 123 15.13 26.12 32.48
C ILE A 123 14.82 27.57 32.87
N LEU A 124 15.88 28.37 33.01
CA LEU A 124 15.81 29.80 33.23
C LEU A 124 16.03 30.54 31.90
N ILE A 125 15.15 31.49 31.56
CA ILE A 125 15.20 32.23 30.29
C ILE A 125 15.37 33.72 30.56
N LEU A 126 16.52 34.27 30.17
CA LEU A 126 16.80 35.71 30.26
C LEU A 126 16.48 36.39 28.91
N ASN A 127 15.85 37.55 28.96
CA ASN A 127 15.62 38.40 27.80
C ASN A 127 16.87 39.21 27.47
N ILE A 128 17.29 39.18 26.21
CA ILE A 128 18.39 40.00 25.67
C ILE A 128 18.00 40.67 24.34
N ILE A 129 16.71 40.75 24.00
CA ILE A 129 16.22 41.35 22.74
C ILE A 129 16.74 42.78 22.59
N ASN A 130 16.66 43.57 23.67
CA ASN A 130 17.00 44.99 23.67
C ASN A 130 18.48 45.27 24.00
N LYS A 131 19.31 44.23 24.14
CA LYS A 131 20.74 44.37 24.47
C LYS A 131 21.58 44.59 23.22
N THR A 132 22.62 45.40 23.30
CA THR A 132 23.59 45.65 22.21
C THR A 132 24.44 44.41 21.94
N SER A 133 25.15 44.38 20.80
CA SER A 133 26.05 43.28 20.47
C SER A 133 27.18 43.11 21.49
N GLU A 134 27.70 44.22 22.02
CA GLU A 134 28.74 44.22 23.07
C GLU A 134 28.21 43.68 24.40
N GLU A 135 27.02 44.11 24.82
CA GLU A 135 26.37 43.59 26.01
C GLU A 135 26.11 42.08 25.89
N LYS A 136 25.68 41.60 24.72
CA LYS A 136 25.44 40.17 24.48
C LYS A 136 26.73 39.34 24.58
N GLU A 137 27.85 39.83 24.06
CA GLU A 137 29.13 39.12 24.14
C GLU A 137 29.69 39.15 25.58
N SER A 138 29.50 40.25 26.30
CA SER A 138 29.84 40.34 27.73
C SER A 138 29.07 39.31 28.56
N ILE A 139 27.74 39.25 28.40
CA ILE A 139 26.87 38.26 29.07
C ILE A 139 27.34 36.83 28.77
N LYS A 140 27.63 36.55 27.51
CA LYS A 140 28.13 35.24 27.06
C LYS A 140 29.47 34.88 27.70
N ASN A 141 30.39 35.83 27.82
CA ASN A 141 31.70 35.61 28.46
C ASN A 141 31.56 35.33 29.96
N ILE A 142 30.73 36.11 30.67
CA ILE A 142 30.44 35.89 32.10
C ILE A 142 29.91 34.47 32.32
N LEU A 143 28.92 34.05 31.52
CA LEU A 143 28.34 32.71 31.63
C LEU A 143 29.34 31.62 31.25
N LYS A 144 30.16 31.82 30.21
CA LYS A 144 31.17 30.86 29.75
C LYS A 144 32.26 30.58 30.79
N ASN A 145 32.62 31.59 31.58
CA ASN A 145 33.63 31.45 32.63
C ASN A 145 33.12 30.65 33.84
N ASN A 146 31.82 30.69 34.11
CA ASN A 146 31.21 30.10 35.32
C ASN A 146 30.42 28.81 35.05
N ILE A 147 29.94 28.62 33.82
CA ILE A 147 29.01 27.56 33.44
C ILE A 147 29.48 26.91 32.15
N LYS A 148 29.27 25.60 32.02
CA LYS A 148 29.55 24.88 30.78
C LYS A 148 28.71 25.43 29.63
N TYR A 149 29.38 26.00 28.63
CA TYR A 149 28.73 26.33 27.36
C TYR A 149 28.29 25.05 26.66
N SER A 150 27.00 24.93 26.37
CA SER A 150 26.48 23.88 25.49
C SER A 150 25.71 24.55 24.36
N SER A 151 26.32 24.61 23.17
CA SER A 151 25.60 24.97 21.95
C SER A 151 24.42 24.01 21.81
N PHE A 152 23.21 24.54 21.96
CA PHE A 152 22.00 23.72 22.08
C PHE A 152 21.63 23.04 20.76
N TYR A 153 22.02 23.66 19.64
CA TYR A 153 22.06 23.05 18.33
C TYR A 153 23.27 23.57 17.57
N ASN A 154 24.05 22.66 16.98
CA ASN A 154 25.06 23.07 16.01
C ASN A 154 24.30 23.61 14.80
N ILE A 155 24.36 24.92 14.56
CA ILE A 155 23.55 25.58 13.52
C ILE A 155 23.77 24.93 12.15
N LYS A 156 25.00 24.47 11.87
CA LYS A 156 25.32 23.71 10.66
C LYS A 156 24.59 22.35 10.65
N TRP A 157 24.62 21.63 11.77
CA TRP A 157 23.90 20.35 11.91
C TRP A 157 22.39 20.51 11.80
N THR A 158 21.81 21.60 12.34
CA THR A 158 20.36 21.87 12.21
C THR A 158 19.97 22.05 10.75
N TRP A 159 20.75 22.84 9.99
CA TRP A 159 20.51 23.00 8.55
C TRP A 159 20.69 21.68 7.79
N VAL A 160 21.71 20.89 8.12
CA VAL A 160 21.91 19.55 7.54
C VAL A 160 20.72 18.63 7.84
N SER A 161 20.25 18.59 9.09
CA SER A 161 19.09 17.78 9.50
C SER A 161 17.81 18.20 8.76
N ILE A 162 17.58 19.51 8.61
CA ILE A 162 16.43 20.03 7.86
C ILE A 162 16.53 19.64 6.39
N LEU A 163 17.71 19.75 5.77
CA LEU A 163 17.93 19.32 4.39
C LEU A 163 17.72 17.82 4.21
N ILE A 164 18.15 16.98 5.16
CA ILE A 164 17.89 15.54 5.16
C ILE A 164 16.38 15.26 5.18
N ILE A 165 15.64 15.91 6.08
CA ILE A 165 14.18 15.75 6.18
C ILE A 165 13.50 16.17 4.88
N ILE A 166 13.86 17.33 4.32
CA ILE A 166 13.33 17.82 3.04
C ILE A 166 13.64 16.83 1.92
N SER A 167 14.87 16.30 1.86
CA SER A 167 15.29 15.34 0.84
C SER A 167 14.51 14.03 0.93
N ILE A 168 14.38 13.45 2.13
CA ILE A 168 13.59 12.23 2.38
C ILE A 168 12.12 12.47 2.01
N THR A 169 11.55 13.59 2.47
CA THR A 169 10.14 13.93 2.22
C THR A 169 9.87 14.13 0.74
N SER A 170 10.76 14.82 0.02
CA SER A 170 10.62 15.06 -1.41
C SER A 170 10.77 13.74 -2.19
N PHE A 171 11.81 12.97 -1.90
CA PHE A 171 12.11 11.73 -2.61
C PHE A 171 11.03 10.65 -2.41
N TYR A 172 10.71 10.33 -1.15
CA TYR A 172 9.69 9.33 -0.86
C TYR A 172 8.27 9.89 -1.02
N GLY A 173 8.03 11.17 -0.74
CA GLY A 173 6.71 11.79 -0.87
C GLY A 173 6.19 11.78 -2.30
N VAL A 174 7.02 12.12 -3.30
CA VAL A 174 6.63 12.02 -4.72
C VAL A 174 6.33 10.57 -5.09
N ARG A 175 7.15 9.63 -4.61
CA ARG A 175 6.97 8.20 -4.89
C ARG A 175 5.72 7.62 -4.23
N ILE A 176 5.44 8.01 -2.99
CA ILE A 176 4.22 7.64 -2.25
C ILE A 176 3.01 8.22 -2.98
N TYR A 177 3.04 9.51 -3.32
CA TYR A 177 1.95 10.18 -4.04
C TYR A 177 1.62 9.48 -5.36
N ASN A 178 2.62 9.22 -6.20
CA ASN A 178 2.43 8.49 -7.46
C ASN A 178 1.88 7.07 -7.23
N SER A 179 2.23 6.44 -6.11
CA SER A 179 1.73 5.11 -5.72
C SER A 179 0.41 5.16 -4.94
N ALA A 180 -0.12 6.33 -4.60
CA ALA A 180 -1.31 6.51 -3.77
C ALA A 180 -2.48 7.17 -4.52
N ILE A 181 -2.25 7.76 -5.69
CA ILE A 181 -3.32 8.23 -6.59
C ILE A 181 -4.17 7.03 -7.04
N ASN A 182 -5.50 7.22 -7.04
CA ASN A 182 -6.46 6.21 -7.48
C ASN A 182 -6.08 5.67 -8.85
N TYR A 183 -6.14 4.33 -8.96
CA TYR A 183 -5.77 3.53 -10.14
C TYR A 183 -4.28 3.38 -10.43
N ASN A 184 -3.36 3.72 -9.49
CA ASN A 184 -1.93 3.38 -9.63
C ASN A 184 -1.23 2.87 -8.35
N GLY A 185 -1.94 2.60 -7.25
CA GLY A 185 -1.37 1.75 -6.19
C GLY A 185 -2.30 1.29 -5.07
N ARG A 186 -1.83 0.29 -4.31
CA ARG A 186 -2.62 -0.60 -3.44
C ARG A 186 -3.32 0.09 -2.25
N LEU A 187 -2.84 1.25 -1.77
CA LEU A 187 -3.45 1.93 -0.62
C LEU A 187 -4.83 2.52 -0.96
N ALA A 188 -5.02 2.99 -2.19
CA ALA A 188 -6.31 3.47 -2.68
C ALA A 188 -7.37 2.35 -2.67
N TRP A 189 -6.98 1.15 -3.12
CA TRP A 189 -7.80 -0.05 -3.03
C TRP A 189 -8.13 -0.42 -1.58
N PHE A 190 -7.15 -0.33 -0.67
CA PHE A 190 -7.36 -0.64 0.75
C PHE A 190 -8.31 0.34 1.45
N LEU A 191 -8.21 1.64 1.18
CA LEU A 191 -9.12 2.64 1.74
C LEU A 191 -10.53 2.50 1.16
N ALA A 192 -10.65 2.11 -0.12
CA ALA A 192 -11.94 1.79 -0.73
C ALA A 192 -12.57 0.54 -0.10
N ASP A 193 -11.79 -0.53 0.10
CA ASP A 193 -12.23 -1.77 0.77
C ASP A 193 -12.69 -1.50 2.21
N LEU A 194 -11.91 -0.77 3.01
CA LEU A 194 -12.29 -0.38 4.37
C LEU A 194 -13.58 0.44 4.42
N ARG A 195 -13.78 1.33 3.43
CA ARG A 195 -14.99 2.15 3.33
C ARG A 195 -16.21 1.29 2.95
N MET A 196 -16.03 0.28 2.10
CA MET A 196 -17.08 -0.68 1.77
C MET A 196 -17.44 -1.54 2.98
N ARG A 197 -16.46 -2.09 3.70
CA ARG A 197 -16.68 -2.85 4.96
C ARG A 197 -17.48 -2.05 5.99
N LYS A 198 -17.17 -0.77 6.18
CA LYS A 198 -17.88 0.09 7.14
C LYS A 198 -19.33 0.40 6.72
N ASN A 199 -19.59 0.54 5.43
CA ASN A 199 -20.93 0.82 4.90
C ASN A 199 -21.83 -0.43 4.95
N LEU A 200 -21.27 -1.63 4.84
CA LEU A 200 -21.99 -2.90 4.96
C LEU A 200 -22.46 -3.14 6.39
N ASN A 201 -21.59 -2.95 7.39
CA ASN A 201 -21.94 -3.06 8.81
C ASN A 201 -22.99 -2.03 9.29
N SER A 202 -23.35 -1.04 8.46
CA SER A 202 -24.37 -0.04 8.76
C SER A 202 -25.72 -0.34 8.10
N ASN A 203 -25.78 -1.31 7.17
CA ASN A 203 -26.92 -1.55 6.29
C ASN A 203 -27.46 -2.99 6.41
N ASP A 204 -27.41 -3.61 7.60
CA ASP A 204 -27.96 -4.95 7.85
C ASP A 204 -29.49 -5.07 7.68
N ASN A 205 -30.19 -4.03 7.22
CA ASN A 205 -31.63 -4.03 7.05
C ASN A 205 -32.07 -3.52 5.67
N ILE A 206 -31.69 -4.19 4.57
CA ILE A 206 -32.43 -4.02 3.31
C ILE A 206 -32.67 -5.39 2.65
N ILE A 207 -33.88 -5.89 2.85
CA ILE A 207 -34.47 -7.02 2.12
C ILE A 207 -34.68 -6.57 0.67
N ALA A 208 -33.97 -7.19 -0.27
CA ALA A 208 -34.23 -7.02 -1.70
C ALA A 208 -35.27 -8.05 -2.17
N GLN A 209 -36.46 -7.56 -2.51
CA GLN A 209 -37.46 -8.33 -3.26
C GLN A 209 -37.02 -8.45 -4.73
N ASN A 210 -36.91 -9.67 -5.23
CA ASN A 210 -36.82 -9.94 -6.68
C ASN A 210 -38.23 -10.02 -7.29
N PRO A 211 -38.51 -9.33 -8.41
CA PRO A 211 -39.70 -9.59 -9.21
C PRO A 211 -39.42 -10.65 -10.31
N SER A 212 -40.35 -11.61 -10.37
CA SER A 212 -40.74 -12.46 -11.51
C SER A 212 -39.71 -13.44 -12.11
N GLU A 213 -39.83 -14.71 -11.71
CA GLU A 213 -39.54 -15.88 -12.54
C GLU A 213 -40.80 -16.27 -13.32
N ASP A 214 -40.63 -16.59 -14.61
CA ASP A 214 -41.56 -17.45 -15.34
C ASP A 214 -40.77 -18.46 -16.19
N ASN A 215 -41.30 -19.68 -16.22
CA ASN A 215 -40.92 -20.87 -16.99
C ASN A 215 -39.89 -21.86 -16.40
N LYS A 216 -40.48 -22.95 -15.90
CA LYS A 216 -39.92 -24.28 -15.60
C LYS A 216 -39.40 -24.98 -16.85
N VAL A 217 -38.23 -25.63 -16.74
CA VAL A 217 -37.99 -27.00 -17.26
C VAL A 217 -37.03 -27.70 -16.29
N GLY A 218 -37.43 -28.88 -15.81
CA GLY A 218 -36.70 -29.63 -14.79
C GLY A 218 -35.70 -30.64 -15.35
N TYR A 219 -34.76 -31.02 -14.49
CA TYR A 219 -34.12 -32.34 -14.49
C TYR A 219 -34.15 -32.89 -13.06
N LYS A 220 -34.61 -34.14 -12.93
CA LYS A 220 -34.55 -34.97 -11.73
C LYS A 220 -33.26 -35.77 -11.74
N ASP A 221 -32.73 -36.07 -10.56
CA ASP A 221 -32.44 -37.42 -10.02
C ASP A 221 -31.56 -37.24 -8.76
N GLU A 222 -32.13 -37.48 -7.58
CA GLU A 222 -32.02 -38.72 -6.78
C GLU A 222 -30.73 -38.83 -5.93
N ALA A 223 -30.97 -38.68 -4.63
CA ALA A 223 -30.31 -39.28 -3.45
C ALA A 223 -28.78 -39.43 -3.42
N ASN A 224 -28.14 -38.76 -2.45
CA ASN A 224 -27.48 -39.51 -1.38
C ASN A 224 -27.31 -38.70 -0.08
N GLU A 225 -27.32 -39.45 1.02
CA GLU A 225 -27.32 -39.04 2.41
C GLU A 225 -26.19 -38.07 2.76
N ARG A 226 -26.53 -37.01 3.51
CA ARG A 226 -25.58 -36.06 4.08
C ARG A 226 -25.02 -36.66 5.37
N GLU A 227 -23.73 -37.01 5.37
CA GLU A 227 -22.95 -36.99 6.61
C GLU A 227 -22.70 -35.54 7.00
N GLU A 228 -23.15 -35.20 8.20
CA GLU A 228 -22.99 -33.92 8.88
C GLU A 228 -21.51 -33.75 9.27
N TYR A 229 -20.82 -32.82 8.61
CA TYR A 229 -19.51 -32.33 9.05
C TYR A 229 -19.73 -30.98 9.75
N GLU A 230 -19.32 -30.91 11.02
CA GLU A 230 -19.34 -29.69 11.83
C GLU A 230 -18.57 -28.57 11.13
N GLU A 231 -19.24 -27.44 10.93
CA GLU A 231 -18.66 -26.19 10.41
C GLU A 231 -17.70 -25.59 11.44
N ASP A 232 -16.41 -25.49 11.09
CA ASP A 232 -15.43 -24.68 11.83
C ASP A 232 -15.56 -23.21 11.40
N GLU A 233 -16.03 -22.37 12.32
CA GLU A 233 -16.42 -20.95 12.17
C GLU A 233 -15.27 -19.97 11.79
N ASN A 234 -14.13 -20.42 11.23
CA ASN A 234 -12.98 -19.53 10.98
C ASN A 234 -12.25 -19.69 9.63
N ALA A 235 -12.94 -20.00 8.54
CA ALA A 235 -12.38 -19.87 7.18
C ALA A 235 -12.95 -18.64 6.45
N PRO A 236 -12.12 -17.75 5.85
CA PRO A 236 -12.62 -16.74 4.93
C PRO A 236 -13.05 -17.43 3.62
N GLN A 237 -14.34 -17.75 3.54
CA GLN A 237 -14.99 -18.20 2.30
C GLN A 237 -14.89 -17.07 1.27
N ILE A 238 -14.41 -17.37 0.05
CA ILE A 238 -14.56 -16.45 -1.08
C ILE A 238 -16.05 -16.44 -1.44
N GLU A 239 -16.79 -15.48 -0.88
CA GLU A 239 -18.22 -15.28 -1.19
C GLU A 239 -18.42 -14.63 -2.58
N ASN A 240 -17.53 -14.90 -3.53
CA ASN A 240 -17.53 -14.32 -4.86
C ASN A 240 -18.13 -15.35 -5.83
N LYS A 241 -19.46 -15.38 -5.93
CA LYS A 241 -20.25 -16.32 -6.79
C LYS A 241 -19.89 -16.29 -8.29
N GLU A 242 -18.91 -15.48 -8.71
CA GLU A 242 -18.48 -15.30 -10.10
C GLU A 242 -17.03 -15.78 -10.38
N ALA A 243 -16.38 -16.47 -9.44
CA ALA A 243 -15.01 -16.94 -9.62
C ALA A 243 -14.92 -18.08 -10.66
N GLN A 244 -13.96 -17.97 -11.59
CA GLN A 244 -13.58 -19.08 -12.49
C GLN A 244 -12.50 -19.91 -11.80
N GLU A 245 -12.79 -21.18 -11.51
CA GLU A 245 -11.88 -22.08 -10.79
C GLU A 245 -11.32 -23.18 -11.70
N PHE A 246 -10.11 -23.62 -11.39
CA PHE A 246 -9.44 -24.76 -12.00
C PHE A 246 -8.68 -25.55 -10.95
N TYR A 247 -8.84 -26.87 -10.93
CA TYR A 247 -8.10 -27.75 -10.02
C TYR A 247 -7.10 -28.58 -10.81
N LEU A 248 -5.81 -28.44 -10.47
CA LEU A 248 -4.74 -29.28 -11.02
C LEU A 248 -4.72 -30.65 -10.34
N SER A 249 -5.15 -30.71 -9.08
CA SER A 249 -5.33 -31.92 -8.28
C SER A 249 -6.52 -31.75 -7.35
N ASN A 250 -6.89 -32.80 -6.59
CA ASN A 250 -7.95 -32.70 -5.58
C ASN A 250 -7.61 -31.72 -4.43
N LYS A 251 -6.38 -31.21 -4.37
CA LYS A 251 -5.92 -30.27 -3.35
C LYS A 251 -5.48 -28.93 -3.93
N ASP A 252 -4.78 -28.98 -5.06
CA ASP A 252 -4.17 -27.81 -5.67
C ASP A 252 -5.12 -27.20 -6.71
N GLY A 253 -5.52 -25.97 -6.46
CA GLY A 253 -6.48 -25.25 -7.30
C GLY A 253 -6.14 -23.79 -7.46
N TYR A 254 -6.73 -23.19 -8.49
CA TYR A 254 -6.53 -21.80 -8.89
C TYR A 254 -7.87 -21.14 -9.18
N ALA A 255 -8.03 -19.87 -8.83
CA ALA A 255 -9.27 -19.14 -9.08
C ALA A 255 -9.02 -17.71 -9.56
N LEU A 256 -9.80 -17.26 -10.55
CA LEU A 256 -9.89 -15.84 -10.93
C LEU A 256 -11.05 -15.20 -10.16
N GLY A 257 -10.73 -14.53 -9.05
CA GLY A 257 -11.70 -13.79 -8.25
C GLY A 257 -11.89 -12.36 -8.76
N VAL A 258 -13.13 -11.92 -8.90
CA VAL A 258 -13.47 -10.55 -9.32
C VAL A 258 -13.09 -9.56 -8.23
N VAL A 259 -12.20 -8.61 -8.52
CA VAL A 259 -11.75 -7.58 -7.57
C VAL A 259 -12.26 -6.18 -7.91
N GLY A 260 -12.89 -6.01 -9.07
CA GLY A 260 -13.50 -4.76 -9.48
C GLY A 260 -14.39 -4.92 -10.70
N ALA A 261 -15.34 -4.00 -10.87
CA ALA A 261 -16.22 -3.95 -12.02
C ALA A 261 -16.42 -2.49 -12.47
N ALA A 262 -16.34 -2.25 -13.77
CA ALA A 262 -16.56 -0.93 -14.36
C ALA A 262 -17.06 -1.08 -15.81
N LEU A 263 -18.11 -0.32 -16.18
CA LEU A 263 -18.63 -0.24 -17.55
C LEU A 263 -18.86 -1.61 -18.22
N GLY A 264 -19.40 -2.58 -17.47
CA GLY A 264 -19.65 -3.94 -17.98
C GLY A 264 -18.42 -4.83 -18.09
N SER A 265 -17.26 -4.38 -17.62
CA SER A 265 -16.01 -5.15 -17.54
C SER A 265 -15.64 -5.45 -16.08
N ARG A 266 -14.81 -6.46 -15.86
CA ARG A 266 -14.32 -6.86 -14.54
C ARG A 266 -12.78 -6.89 -14.52
N SER A 267 -12.20 -6.63 -13.36
CA SER A 267 -10.80 -6.93 -13.05
C SER A 267 -10.72 -8.12 -12.11
N TYR A 268 -9.62 -8.88 -12.17
CA TYR A 268 -9.46 -10.13 -11.43
C TYR A 268 -8.16 -10.14 -10.63
N ALA A 269 -8.17 -10.89 -9.53
CA ALA A 269 -6.97 -11.41 -8.90
C ALA A 269 -6.94 -12.93 -9.05
N LEU A 270 -5.74 -13.51 -9.13
CA LEU A 270 -5.50 -14.94 -9.14
C LEU A 270 -5.22 -15.43 -7.71
N TYR A 271 -5.98 -16.44 -7.33
CA TYR A 271 -5.88 -17.14 -6.07
C TYR A 271 -5.36 -18.56 -6.29
N GLU A 272 -4.67 -19.11 -5.31
CA GLU A 272 -4.21 -20.50 -5.25
C GLU A 272 -4.69 -21.13 -3.94
N THR A 273 -5.04 -22.41 -3.99
CA THR A 273 -5.34 -23.25 -2.83
C THR A 273 -4.45 -24.50 -2.88
N SER A 274 -4.10 -25.03 -1.71
CA SER A 274 -3.38 -26.31 -1.55
C SER A 274 -4.11 -27.28 -0.62
N ASP A 275 -5.35 -26.96 -0.22
CA ASP A 275 -6.17 -27.73 0.71
C ASP A 275 -7.55 -28.08 0.15
N GLY A 276 -7.70 -28.03 -1.18
CA GLY A 276 -8.94 -28.38 -1.87
C GLY A 276 -9.98 -27.26 -1.81
N GLY A 277 -9.54 -26.00 -1.79
CA GLY A 277 -10.42 -24.83 -1.82
C GLY A 277 -10.94 -24.40 -0.45
N LYS A 278 -10.42 -24.95 0.65
CA LYS A 278 -10.82 -24.52 2.00
C LYS A 278 -10.20 -23.17 2.36
N THR A 279 -8.96 -22.97 1.95
CA THR A 279 -8.26 -21.69 2.07
C THR A 279 -7.63 -21.30 0.73
N TRP A 280 -7.60 -19.99 0.48
CA TRP A 280 -7.15 -19.41 -0.78
C TRP A 280 -6.20 -18.24 -0.53
N ASP A 281 -5.02 -18.30 -1.13
CA ASP A 281 -4.00 -17.26 -1.09
C ASP A 281 -3.94 -16.50 -2.41
N ILE A 282 -3.79 -15.18 -2.36
CA ILE A 282 -3.62 -14.37 -3.57
C ILE A 282 -2.18 -14.49 -4.05
N ILE A 283 -1.99 -15.11 -5.21
CA ILE A 283 -0.67 -15.25 -5.85
C ILE A 283 -0.40 -14.18 -6.91
N ASN A 284 -1.43 -13.58 -7.49
CA ASN A 284 -1.29 -12.46 -8.41
C ASN A 284 -2.49 -11.51 -8.31
N ASN A 285 -2.27 -10.21 -8.12
CA ASN A 285 -3.36 -9.24 -7.94
C ASN A 285 -3.85 -8.63 -9.25
N ASP A 286 -3.10 -8.82 -10.33
CA ASP A 286 -3.39 -8.27 -11.64
C ASP A 286 -2.83 -9.21 -12.72
N PRO A 287 -3.41 -10.42 -12.85
CA PRO A 287 -2.89 -11.43 -13.77
C PRO A 287 -3.07 -11.03 -15.24
N PHE A 288 -3.85 -9.98 -15.53
CA PHE A 288 -4.08 -9.44 -16.86
C PHE A 288 -3.37 -8.11 -17.12
N ASN A 289 -2.40 -7.71 -16.29
CA ASN A 289 -1.56 -6.51 -16.47
C ASN A 289 -2.37 -5.22 -16.75
N GLY A 290 -3.45 -5.00 -16.00
CA GLY A 290 -4.30 -3.81 -16.07
C GLY A 290 -5.43 -3.91 -17.09
N ARG A 291 -5.53 -5.01 -17.84
CA ARG A 291 -6.65 -5.26 -18.74
C ARG A 291 -7.88 -5.71 -17.94
N MET A 292 -9.03 -5.16 -18.31
CA MET A 292 -10.33 -5.54 -17.75
C MET A 292 -11.15 -6.24 -18.83
N GLY A 293 -12.00 -7.19 -18.44
CA GLY A 293 -12.86 -7.94 -19.36
C GLY A 293 -13.73 -8.98 -18.64
N GLY A 294 -14.39 -9.85 -19.39
CA GLY A 294 -15.06 -11.03 -18.84
C GLY A 294 -14.10 -12.22 -18.83
N ALA A 295 -13.87 -12.89 -17.69
CA ALA A 295 -13.03 -14.07 -17.65
C ALA A 295 -13.64 -15.16 -18.54
N ILE A 296 -12.86 -15.67 -19.49
CA ILE A 296 -13.26 -16.80 -20.35
C ILE A 296 -12.96 -18.12 -19.65
N GLY A 297 -11.83 -18.19 -18.95
CA GLY A 297 -11.41 -19.38 -18.24
C GLY A 297 -9.99 -19.31 -17.71
N ILE A 298 -9.65 -20.36 -16.97
CA ILE A 298 -8.35 -20.62 -16.35
C ILE A 298 -8.01 -22.10 -16.53
N THR A 299 -6.75 -22.42 -16.82
CA THR A 299 -6.26 -23.79 -16.89
C THR A 299 -4.77 -23.84 -16.54
N PHE A 300 -4.33 -24.91 -15.87
CA PHE A 300 -2.92 -25.20 -15.65
C PHE A 300 -2.56 -26.57 -16.21
N ILE A 301 -1.45 -26.63 -16.94
CA ILE A 301 -0.89 -27.88 -17.48
C ILE A 301 -0.03 -28.57 -16.41
N ASN A 302 0.64 -27.77 -15.59
CA ASN A 302 1.40 -28.18 -14.40
C ASN A 302 1.51 -27.00 -13.44
N ASN A 303 2.23 -27.17 -12.33
CA ASN A 303 2.40 -26.14 -11.30
C ASN A 303 3.16 -24.86 -11.72
N LYS A 304 3.67 -24.78 -12.94
CA LYS A 304 4.36 -23.60 -13.49
C LYS A 304 3.68 -23.05 -14.73
N LEU A 305 3.28 -23.93 -15.63
CA LEU A 305 2.68 -23.60 -16.91
C LEU A 305 1.16 -23.55 -16.81
N GLY A 306 0.60 -22.37 -17.04
CA GLY A 306 -0.84 -22.15 -17.04
C GLY A 306 -1.27 -21.05 -18.00
N PHE A 307 -2.58 -20.95 -18.17
CA PHE A 307 -3.22 -20.03 -19.09
C PHE A 307 -4.50 -19.45 -18.49
N ILE A 308 -4.77 -18.20 -18.83
CA ILE A 308 -5.98 -17.47 -18.46
C ILE A 308 -6.44 -16.65 -19.67
N ALA A 309 -7.73 -16.34 -19.79
CA ALA A 309 -8.19 -15.49 -20.89
C ALA A 309 -9.28 -14.51 -20.48
N LEU A 310 -9.29 -13.37 -21.17
CA LEU A 310 -10.32 -12.35 -21.10
C LEU A 310 -11.10 -12.29 -22.40
N SER A 311 -12.38 -12.00 -22.28
CA SER A 311 -13.26 -11.57 -23.34
C SER A 311 -13.52 -10.08 -23.21
N HIS A 312 -13.70 -9.43 -24.36
CA HIS A 312 -13.97 -8.00 -24.45
C HIS A 312 -15.27 -7.75 -25.20
N SER A 313 -15.83 -6.56 -25.02
CA SER A 313 -16.99 -6.09 -25.79
C SER A 313 -18.14 -7.12 -25.87
N GLY A 314 -18.49 -7.73 -24.74
CA GLY A 314 -19.56 -8.74 -24.68
C GLY A 314 -19.22 -10.06 -25.36
N GLY A 315 -17.95 -10.44 -25.43
CA GLY A 315 -17.51 -11.70 -26.03
C GLY A 315 -17.20 -11.64 -27.51
N SER A 316 -17.07 -10.46 -28.11
CA SER A 316 -16.82 -10.34 -29.55
C SER A 316 -15.38 -10.70 -29.94
N TYR A 317 -14.44 -10.59 -29.01
CA TYR A 317 -13.07 -11.10 -29.12
C TYR A 317 -12.51 -11.40 -27.73
N GLY A 318 -11.35 -12.05 -27.68
CA GLY A 318 -10.64 -12.30 -26.44
C GLY A 318 -9.14 -12.42 -26.61
N GLU A 319 -8.46 -12.40 -25.46
CA GLU A 319 -7.02 -12.43 -25.32
C GLU A 319 -6.64 -13.61 -24.42
N LEU A 320 -5.67 -14.40 -24.85
CA LEU A 320 -5.12 -15.50 -24.05
C LEU A 320 -3.79 -15.07 -23.45
N TYR A 321 -3.56 -15.45 -22.20
CA TYR A 321 -2.34 -15.16 -21.47
C TYR A 321 -1.73 -16.46 -20.97
N ARG A 322 -0.40 -16.50 -20.91
CA ARG A 322 0.40 -17.65 -20.49
C ARG A 322 1.35 -17.28 -19.37
N THR A 323 1.49 -18.16 -18.39
CA THR A 323 2.49 -18.08 -17.31
C THR A 323 3.53 -19.19 -17.44
N ASP A 324 4.76 -18.91 -16.99
CA ASP A 324 5.87 -19.87 -16.83
C ASP A 324 6.26 -20.06 -15.35
N ASP A 325 5.59 -19.36 -14.43
CA ASP A 325 5.99 -19.18 -13.04
C ASP A 325 4.83 -19.40 -12.05
N GLY A 326 3.87 -20.26 -12.42
CA GLY A 326 2.77 -20.66 -11.53
C GLY A 326 1.71 -19.57 -11.35
N GLY A 327 1.66 -18.59 -12.26
CA GLY A 327 0.69 -17.50 -12.24
C GLY A 327 1.21 -16.21 -11.60
N ALA A 328 2.46 -16.16 -11.14
CA ALA A 328 3.06 -14.94 -10.61
C ALA A 328 3.21 -13.84 -11.67
N SER A 329 3.42 -14.20 -12.93
CA SER A 329 3.40 -13.29 -14.08
C SER A 329 2.81 -13.93 -15.34
N TYR A 330 2.25 -13.09 -16.22
CA TYR A 330 1.59 -13.51 -17.44
C TYR A 330 2.04 -12.70 -18.64
N LYS A 331 2.08 -13.35 -19.81
CA LYS A 331 2.33 -12.75 -21.11
C LYS A 331 1.22 -13.09 -22.09
N GLU A 332 0.83 -12.12 -22.89
CA GLU A 332 -0.17 -12.32 -23.95
C GLU A 332 0.33 -13.31 -25.01
N VAL A 333 -0.55 -14.18 -25.46
CA VAL A 333 -0.32 -15.20 -26.49
C VAL A 333 -0.92 -14.73 -27.80
N ASN A 334 -0.12 -14.76 -28.86
CA ASN A 334 -0.55 -14.41 -30.21
C ASN A 334 -0.79 -15.66 -31.06
N PHE A 335 -1.89 -15.65 -31.80
CA PHE A 335 -2.22 -16.67 -32.80
C PHE A 335 -1.92 -16.14 -34.21
N PRO A 336 -1.37 -16.95 -35.12
CA PRO A 336 -1.25 -16.54 -36.52
C PRO A 336 -2.63 -16.39 -37.14
N GLU A 337 -2.88 -15.27 -37.84
CA GLU A 337 -4.17 -14.98 -38.46
C GLU A 337 -4.55 -15.99 -39.55
N VAL A 338 -5.82 -16.40 -39.56
CA VAL A 338 -6.43 -17.09 -40.70
C VAL A 338 -7.09 -16.06 -41.60
N LYS A 339 -6.53 -15.79 -42.77
CA LYS A 339 -7.05 -14.74 -43.67
C LYS A 339 -8.15 -15.27 -44.58
N VAL A 340 -9.38 -14.86 -44.30
CA VAL A 340 -10.56 -15.15 -45.11
C VAL A 340 -10.95 -13.92 -45.91
N LYS A 341 -11.38 -14.09 -47.16
CA LYS A 341 -11.87 -12.99 -48.00
C LYS A 341 -13.25 -12.52 -47.53
N LEU A 342 -13.35 -11.24 -47.19
CA LEU A 342 -14.63 -10.56 -46.95
C LEU A 342 -15.18 -9.97 -48.26
N THR A 343 -14.30 -9.38 -49.08
CA THR A 343 -14.60 -8.87 -50.42
C THR A 343 -13.45 -9.22 -51.38
N LYS A 344 -13.51 -8.77 -52.64
CA LYS A 344 -12.41 -8.96 -53.61
C LYS A 344 -11.07 -8.37 -53.13
N GLU A 345 -11.09 -7.36 -52.26
CA GLU A 345 -9.89 -6.60 -51.83
C GLU A 345 -9.63 -6.66 -50.32
N LYS A 346 -10.59 -7.10 -49.50
CA LYS A 346 -10.46 -7.14 -48.03
C LYS A 346 -10.48 -8.57 -47.51
N THR A 347 -9.55 -8.86 -46.60
CA THR A 347 -9.54 -10.09 -45.81
C THR A 347 -9.69 -9.78 -44.32
N TYR A 348 -10.19 -10.73 -43.53
CA TYR A 348 -10.28 -10.63 -42.07
C TYR A 348 -9.94 -11.97 -41.41
N ASN A 349 -9.63 -11.95 -40.12
CA ASN A 349 -9.48 -13.14 -39.30
C ASN A 349 -10.79 -13.42 -38.54
N PRO A 350 -11.51 -14.51 -38.84
CA PRO A 350 -12.74 -14.83 -38.14
C PRO A 350 -12.51 -15.43 -36.75
N PHE A 351 -11.32 -15.95 -36.43
CA PHE A 351 -11.06 -16.65 -35.17
C PHE A 351 -10.35 -15.75 -34.17
N VAL A 352 -11.13 -15.16 -33.26
CA VAL A 352 -10.70 -14.07 -32.36
C VAL A 352 -11.04 -14.30 -30.88
N LEU A 353 -11.72 -15.39 -30.53
CA LEU A 353 -12.09 -15.70 -29.14
C LEU A 353 -11.44 -17.02 -28.71
N PRO A 354 -10.30 -16.99 -28.00
CA PRO A 354 -9.57 -18.19 -27.62
C PRO A 354 -10.31 -18.98 -26.54
N GLY A 355 -10.33 -20.31 -26.68
CA GLY A 355 -10.63 -21.23 -25.59
C GLY A 355 -9.39 -21.49 -24.71
N MET A 356 -9.50 -22.44 -23.79
CA MET A 356 -8.40 -22.85 -22.93
C MET A 356 -7.51 -23.89 -23.63
N PRO A 357 -6.17 -23.71 -23.60
CA PRO A 357 -5.24 -24.74 -24.05
C PRO A 357 -5.36 -26.04 -23.26
N TYR A 358 -5.18 -27.16 -23.94
CA TYR A 358 -5.15 -28.50 -23.35
C TYR A 358 -4.07 -29.36 -24.02
N GLY A 359 -3.59 -30.38 -23.31
CA GLY A 359 -2.54 -31.27 -23.77
C GLY A 359 -1.59 -31.65 -22.64
N GLU A 360 -0.49 -32.32 -22.98
CA GLU A 360 0.52 -32.77 -22.03
C GLU A 360 1.92 -32.42 -22.52
N GLY A 361 2.79 -32.02 -21.58
CA GLY A 361 4.16 -31.66 -21.87
C GLY A 361 4.27 -30.46 -22.83
N LYS A 362 5.00 -30.65 -23.94
CA LYS A 362 5.29 -29.58 -24.91
C LYS A 362 4.21 -29.41 -25.97
N GLU A 363 3.33 -30.40 -26.12
CA GLU A 363 2.33 -30.44 -27.18
C GLU A 363 0.98 -29.97 -26.63
N LEU A 364 0.60 -28.75 -27.01
CA LEU A 364 -0.67 -28.16 -26.60
C LEU A 364 -1.55 -27.88 -27.80
N LYS A 365 -2.86 -27.96 -27.59
CA LYS A 365 -3.89 -27.63 -28.57
C LYS A 365 -4.82 -26.59 -27.98
N VAL A 366 -5.39 -25.76 -28.84
CA VAL A 366 -6.44 -24.81 -28.44
C VAL A 366 -7.40 -24.58 -29.59
N LEU A 367 -8.68 -24.43 -29.24
CA LEU A 367 -9.71 -24.05 -30.17
C LEU A 367 -10.00 -22.55 -30.02
N VAL A 368 -9.91 -21.80 -31.12
CA VAL A 368 -10.23 -20.37 -31.16
C VAL A 368 -11.54 -20.20 -31.92
N GLY A 369 -12.54 -19.67 -31.23
CA GLY A 369 -13.86 -19.37 -31.79
C GLY A 369 -13.93 -17.98 -32.40
N GLN A 370 -15.12 -17.64 -32.90
CA GLN A 370 -15.34 -16.43 -33.68
C GLN A 370 -15.83 -15.22 -32.89
N GLY A 371 -16.07 -15.39 -31.59
CA GLY A 371 -16.72 -14.39 -30.77
C GLY A 371 -18.23 -14.30 -31.00
N SER A 372 -18.90 -13.46 -30.21
CA SER A 372 -20.36 -13.27 -30.24
C SER A 372 -20.89 -12.66 -31.55
N ASN A 373 -20.01 -12.01 -32.33
CA ASN A 373 -20.35 -11.41 -33.63
C ASN A 373 -20.01 -12.32 -34.82
N GLY A 374 -19.51 -13.54 -34.58
CA GLY A 374 -19.04 -14.43 -35.62
C GLY A 374 -20.17 -15.10 -36.40
N ASP A 375 -20.15 -14.96 -37.72
CA ASP A 375 -21.06 -15.61 -38.67
C ASP A 375 -20.31 -16.39 -39.77
N TYR A 376 -18.99 -16.53 -39.63
CA TYR A 376 -18.14 -17.14 -40.63
C TYR A 376 -18.34 -18.65 -40.70
N ASN A 377 -18.79 -19.14 -41.86
CA ASN A 377 -18.87 -20.57 -42.17
C ASN A 377 -19.69 -21.38 -41.13
N GLY A 378 -20.72 -20.76 -40.55
CA GLY A 378 -21.51 -21.32 -39.45
C GLY A 378 -20.77 -21.32 -38.11
N VAL A 379 -21.22 -22.13 -37.14
CA VAL A 379 -20.52 -22.25 -35.86
C VAL A 379 -19.31 -23.18 -36.04
N CYS A 380 -18.14 -22.62 -36.32
CA CYS A 380 -16.87 -23.36 -36.39
C CYS A 380 -15.77 -22.70 -35.55
N ARG A 381 -14.73 -23.46 -35.20
CA ARG A 381 -13.54 -22.99 -34.47
C ARG A 381 -12.27 -23.34 -35.24
N ALA A 382 -11.22 -22.56 -35.09
CA ALA A 382 -9.89 -22.92 -35.60
C ALA A 382 -9.11 -23.71 -34.55
N LEU A 383 -8.56 -24.85 -34.96
CA LEU A 383 -7.62 -25.62 -34.16
C LEU A 383 -6.20 -25.10 -34.38
N TYR A 384 -5.55 -24.72 -33.29
CA TYR A 384 -4.13 -24.41 -33.25
C TYR A 384 -3.38 -25.43 -32.42
N GLU A 385 -2.13 -25.69 -32.80
CA GLU A 385 -1.21 -26.57 -32.09
C GLU A 385 0.10 -25.84 -31.78
N SER A 386 0.66 -26.14 -30.61
CA SER A 386 1.97 -25.70 -30.15
C SER A 386 2.84 -26.91 -29.86
N LYS A 387 4.15 -26.79 -30.12
CA LYS A 387 5.18 -27.79 -29.77
C LYS A 387 6.21 -27.25 -28.79
N ASP A 388 5.95 -26.07 -28.23
CA ASP A 388 6.85 -25.32 -27.36
C ASP A 388 6.12 -24.79 -26.13
N GLU A 389 5.22 -25.60 -25.58
CA GLU A 389 4.49 -25.31 -24.34
C GLU A 389 3.57 -24.09 -24.45
N GLY A 390 3.06 -23.79 -25.66
CA GLY A 390 2.15 -22.68 -25.91
C GLY A 390 2.83 -21.33 -26.11
N LYS A 391 4.15 -21.30 -26.35
CA LYS A 391 4.88 -20.06 -26.67
C LYS A 391 4.60 -19.61 -28.10
N THR A 392 4.52 -20.55 -29.03
CA THR A 392 4.12 -20.32 -30.42
C THR A 392 3.04 -21.29 -30.85
N TRP A 393 2.17 -20.82 -31.74
CA TRP A 393 1.01 -21.57 -32.22
C TRP A 393 1.00 -21.64 -33.73
N LYS A 394 0.59 -22.79 -34.25
CA LYS A 394 0.41 -23.03 -35.69
C LYS A 394 -1.04 -23.40 -35.95
N TYR A 395 -1.66 -22.72 -36.92
CA TYR A 395 -2.97 -23.08 -37.42
C TYR A 395 -2.93 -24.48 -38.08
N VAL A 396 -3.90 -25.33 -37.74
CA VAL A 396 -4.00 -26.69 -38.27
C VAL A 396 -5.17 -26.81 -39.24
N LYS A 397 -6.39 -26.54 -38.75
CA LYS A 397 -7.63 -26.68 -39.53
C LYS A 397 -8.81 -25.98 -38.86
N GLU A 398 -9.86 -25.75 -39.64
CA GLU A 398 -11.20 -25.45 -39.12
C GLU A 398 -11.86 -26.74 -38.58
N VAL A 399 -12.58 -26.58 -37.48
CA VAL A 399 -13.34 -27.64 -36.81
C VAL A 399 -14.81 -27.20 -36.75
N PRO A 400 -15.71 -27.86 -37.50
CA PRO A 400 -17.14 -27.55 -37.47
C PRO A 400 -17.79 -28.02 -36.16
N LEU A 401 -18.94 -27.43 -35.81
CA LEU A 401 -19.68 -27.70 -34.56
C LEU A 401 -19.89 -29.20 -34.28
N ASN A 402 -20.29 -29.98 -35.29
CA ASN A 402 -20.56 -31.42 -35.20
C ASN A 402 -19.31 -32.29 -34.92
N GLN A 403 -18.14 -31.66 -34.87
CA GLN A 403 -16.84 -32.28 -34.65
C GLN A 403 -16.13 -31.66 -33.44
N LEU A 404 -16.80 -30.82 -32.63
CA LEU A 404 -16.18 -30.22 -31.45
C LEU A 404 -16.12 -31.17 -30.25
N ASP A 405 -17.05 -32.11 -30.14
CA ASP A 405 -17.14 -33.02 -28.98
C ASP A 405 -15.90 -33.92 -28.83
N GLN A 406 -15.23 -34.27 -29.92
CA GLN A 406 -13.95 -35.01 -29.90
C GLN A 406 -12.76 -34.17 -29.36
N TYR A 407 -12.95 -32.88 -29.09
CA TYR A 407 -11.94 -31.96 -28.57
C TYR A 407 -12.31 -31.34 -27.21
N ASN A 408 -13.51 -31.62 -26.68
CA ASN A 408 -13.87 -31.28 -25.31
C ASN A 408 -13.39 -32.44 -24.42
N LYS A 409 -12.31 -32.25 -23.67
CA LYS A 409 -11.83 -33.18 -22.65
C LYS A 409 -12.10 -32.62 -21.27
#